data_AF-A0A976K9V3-F1
#
_entry.id   AF-A0A976K9V3-F1
#
_cell.length_a   1.000
_cell.length_b   1.000
_cell.length_c   1.000
_cell.angle_alpha   90.00
_cell.angle_beta   90.00
_cell.angle_gamma   90.00
#
_symmetry.space_group_name_H-M   'P 1'
#
loop_
_entity.id
_entity.type
_entity.pdbx_description
1 polymer ?
#
loop_
_entity_poly.entity_id
_entity_poly.type
_entity_poly.pdbx_seq_one_letter_code
_entity_poly.pdbx_strand_id
1 'polypeptide(L)' 'MSLSDEQRHFYEQTLDVTRQEIADLDRQIEAELAKVKETLKDLQKAKKAAFQMYDAACLRLGIPNDLEGMEGESPQE' A
#
# COMPACT_ATOMS: atom_id res chain seq x y z
N MET A 1 20.88 -38.89 20.67
CA MET A 1 21.27 -37.78 21.58
C MET A 1 20.06 -36.88 21.72
N SER A 2 19.45 -36.84 22.90
CA SER A 2 18.39 -35.89 23.23
C SER A 2 19.00 -34.59 23.73
N LEU A 3 18.32 -33.47 23.50
CA LEU A 3 18.68 -32.18 24.10
C LEU A 3 18.66 -32.28 25.63
N SER A 4 19.54 -31.55 26.30
CA SER A 4 19.41 -31.33 27.74
C SER A 4 18.21 -30.43 28.05
N ASP A 5 17.70 -30.47 29.28
CA ASP A 5 16.58 -29.63 29.70
C ASP A 5 16.88 -28.13 29.56
N GLU A 6 18.12 -27.72 29.79
CA GLU A 6 18.59 -26.35 29.60
C GLU A 6 18.57 -25.94 28.12
N GLN A 7 19.04 -26.82 27.22
CA GLN A 7 18.98 -26.58 25.78
C GLN A 7 17.55 -26.50 25.29
N ARG A 8 16.67 -27.38 25.78
CA ARG A 8 15.24 -27.36 25.47
C ARG A 8 14.61 -26.02 25.89
N HIS A 9 14.86 -25.57 27.11
CA HIS A 9 14.31 -24.31 27.61
C HIS A 9 14.78 -23.10 26.79
N PHE A 10 16.06 -23.05 26.43
CA PHE A 10 16.59 -21.98 25.56
C PHE A 10 15.89 -21.93 24.20
N TYR A 11 15.69 -23.08 23.55
CA TYR A 11 15.01 -23.13 22.27
C TYR A 11 13.52 -22.78 22.38
N GLU A 12 12.83 -23.25 23.42
CA GLU A 12 11.43 -22.89 23.69
C GLU A 12 11.28 -21.36 23.87
N GLN A 13 12.15 -20.75 24.68
CA GLN A 13 12.16 -19.30 24.87
C GLN A 13 12.48 -18.54 23.57
N THR A 14 13.46 -19.02 22.81
CA THR A 14 13.82 -18.41 21.51
C THR A 14 12.64 -18.47 20.53
N LEU A 15 11.94 -19.60 20.47
CA LEU A 15 10.76 -19.76 19.63
C LEU A 15 9.64 -18.79 20.01
N ASP A 16 9.39 -18.60 21.31
CA ASP A 16 8.37 -17.68 21.79
C ASP A 16 8.70 -16.22 21.43
N VAL A 17 9.96 -15.81 21.62
CA VAL A 17 10.43 -14.47 21.24
C VAL A 17 10.33 -14.26 19.74
N THR A 18 10.84 -15.19 18.93
CA THR A 18 10.78 -15.06 17.47
C THR A 18 9.34 -15.08 16.95
N ARG A 19 8.44 -15.85 17.56
CA ARG A 19 7.01 -15.82 17.21
C ARG A 19 6.40 -14.44 17.48
N GLN A 20 6.74 -13.82 18.61
CA GLN A 20 6.28 -12.47 18.93
C GLN A 20 6.83 -11.44 17.94
N GLU A 21 8.12 -11.53 17.61
CA GLU A 21 8.76 -10.67 16.60
C GLU A 21 8.07 -10.77 15.24
N ILE A 22 7.76 -11.99 14.78
CA ILE A 22 7.02 -12.21 13.52
C ILE A 22 5.66 -11.52 13.57
N ALA A 23 4.89 -11.71 14.65
CA ALA A 23 3.58 -11.09 14.79
C ALA A 23 3.64 -9.56 14.79
N ASP A 24 4.69 -8.98 15.39
CA ASP A 24 4.90 -7.54 15.41
C ASP A 24 5.38 -6.98 14.06
N LEU A 25 6.14 -7.77 13.29
CA LEU A 25 6.50 -7.45 11.90
C LEU A 25 5.25 -7.49 11.01
N ASP A 26 4.38 -8.49 11.14
CA ASP A 26 3.14 -8.59 10.35
C ASP A 26 2.24 -7.37 10.59
N ARG A 27 2.08 -6.95 11.85
CA ARG A 27 1.32 -5.73 12.20
C ARG A 27 1.90 -4.47 11.57
N GLN A 28 3.23 -4.34 11.53
CA GLN A 28 3.89 -3.20 10.89
C GLN A 28 3.66 -3.21 9.37
N ILE A 29 3.77 -4.37 8.73
CA ILE A 29 3.50 -4.54 7.31
C ILE A 29 2.05 -4.11 6.99
N GLU A 30 1.07 -4.59 7.75
CA GLU A 30 -0.33 -4.22 7.56
C GLU A 30 -0.57 -2.71 7.74
N ALA A 31 0.05 -2.10 8.74
CA ALA A 31 -0.06 -0.67 8.98
C ALA A 31 0.52 0.16 7.82
N GLU A 32 1.69 -0.22 7.29
CA GLU A 32 2.28 0.46 6.14
C GLU A 32 1.46 0.25 4.85
N LEU A 33 0.93 -0.96 4.64
CA LEU A 33 0.02 -1.23 3.52
C LEU A 33 -1.24 -0.36 3.60
N ALA A 34 -1.79 -0.12 4.79
CA ALA A 34 -2.93 0.77 4.98
C ALA A 34 -2.59 2.22 4.59
N LYS A 35 -1.44 2.74 5.01
CA LYS A 35 -0.96 4.08 4.64
C LYS A 35 -0.75 4.24 3.14
N VAL A 36 -0.15 3.23 2.49
CA VAL A 36 0.04 3.23 1.04
C VAL A 36 -1.31 3.24 0.32
N LYS A 37 -2.27 2.43 0.76
CA LYS A 37 -3.64 2.44 0.20
C LYS A 37 -4.31 3.80 0.34
N GLU A 38 -4.16 4.48 1.46
CA GLU A 38 -4.70 5.83 1.65
C GLU A 38 -4.03 6.84 0.71
N THR A 39 -2.70 6.81 0.65
CA THR A 39 -1.91 7.69 -0.25
C THR A 39 -2.31 7.49 -1.71
N LEU A 40 -2.49 6.24 -2.15
CA LEU A 40 -2.94 5.91 -3.50
C LEU A 40 -4.32 6.50 -3.81
N LYS A 41 -5.27 6.42 -2.86
CA LYS A 41 -6.60 7.02 -3.03
C LYS A 41 -6.53 8.53 -3.20
N ASP A 42 -5.67 9.20 -2.44
CA ASP A 42 -5.55 10.65 -2.53
C ASP A 42 -4.85 11.09 -3.82
N LEU A 43 -3.82 10.37 -4.27
CA LEU A 43 -3.20 10.59 -5.57
C LEU A 43 -4.20 10.37 -6.72
N GLN A 44 -5.06 9.35 -6.64
CA GLN A 44 -6.11 9.12 -7.63
C GLN A 44 -7.13 10.27 -7.67
N LYS A 45 -7.56 10.79 -6.51
CA LYS A 45 -8.44 11.97 -6.44
C LYS A 45 -7.77 13.20 -7.07
N ALA A 46 -6.50 13.44 -6.73
CA ALA A 46 -5.73 14.56 -7.29
C ALA A 46 -5.58 14.45 -8.81
N LYS A 47 -5.26 13.25 -9.32
CA LYS A 47 -5.19 12.96 -10.76
C LYS A 47 -6.52 13.27 -11.45
N LYS A 48 -7.63 12.82 -10.87
CA LYS A 48 -8.97 13.09 -11.41
C LYS A 48 -9.29 14.59 -11.45
N ALA A 49 -8.98 15.32 -10.37
CA ALA A 49 -9.17 16.77 -10.35
C ALA A 49 -8.33 17.48 -11.43
N ALA A 50 -7.08 17.05 -11.62
CA ALA A 50 -6.22 17.57 -12.67
C ALA A 50 -6.78 17.31 -14.08
N PHE A 51 -7.32 16.11 -14.34
CA PHE A 51 -8.00 15.82 -15.61
C PHE A 51 -9.22 16.71 -15.84
N GLN A 52 -10.07 16.89 -14.84
CA GLN A 52 -11.25 17.76 -14.97
C GLN A 52 -10.85 19.21 -15.30
N MET A 53 -9.76 19.70 -14.68
CA MET A 53 -9.21 21.02 -15.01
C MET A 53 -8.66 21.08 -16.43
N TYR A 54 -7.95 20.04 -16.87
CA TYR A 54 -7.42 19.94 -18.22
C TYR A 54 -8.53 19.95 -19.27
N ASP A 55 -9.55 19.12 -19.06
CA ASP A 55 -10.73 19.04 -19.92
C ASP A 55 -11.44 20.39 -20.03
N ALA A 56 -11.69 21.05 -18.89
CA ALA A 56 -12.28 22.38 -18.86
C ALA A 56 -11.43 23.43 -19.62
N ALA A 57 -10.09 23.32 -19.56
CA ALA A 57 -9.20 24.19 -20.31
C ALA A 57 -9.26 23.92 -21.82
N CYS A 58 -9.25 22.65 -22.25
CA CYS A 58 -9.41 22.25 -23.65
C CYS A 58 -10.73 22.77 -24.22
N LEU A 59 -11.84 22.58 -23.50
CA LEU A 59 -13.17 23.09 -23.87
C LEU A 59 -13.17 24.60 -24.06
N ARG A 60 -12.52 25.35 -23.14
CA ARG A 60 -12.45 26.82 -23.23
C ARG A 60 -11.59 27.32 -24.37
N LEU A 61 -10.53 26.59 -24.72
CA LEU A 61 -9.65 26.90 -25.83
C LEU A 61 -10.21 26.43 -27.18
N GLY A 62 -11.27 25.62 -27.19
CA GLY A 62 -11.87 25.04 -28.39
C GLY A 62 -10.96 24.02 -29.07
N ILE A 63 -10.04 23.41 -28.31
CA ILE A 63 -9.12 22.39 -28.81
C ILE A 63 -9.56 20.98 -28.37
N PRO A 64 -9.28 19.94 -29.17
CA PRO A 64 -9.53 18.56 -28.76
C PRO A 64 -8.76 18.21 -27.48
N ASN A 65 -9.40 17.46 -26.58
CA ASN A 65 -8.75 16.91 -25.40
C ASN A 65 -8.03 15.62 -25.78
N ASP A 66 -6.71 15.64 -25.79
CA ASP A 66 -5.84 14.49 -26.12
C ASP A 66 -5.66 13.51 -24.95
N LEU A 67 -6.11 13.88 -23.75
CA LEU A 67 -6.11 13.04 -22.56
C LEU A 67 -7.49 12.39 -22.30
N GLU A 68 -8.47 12.65 -23.17
CA GLU A 68 -9.81 12.06 -23.11
C GLU A 68 -9.71 10.51 -23.20
N GLY A 69 -10.15 9.82 -22.15
CA GLY A 69 -10.04 8.36 -22.01
C GLY A 69 -9.00 7.87 -20.98
N MET A 70 -8.00 8.68 -20.62
CA MET A 70 -7.03 8.33 -19.56
C MET A 70 -7.61 8.44 -18.13
N GLU A 71 -8.81 9.01 -17.97
CA GLU A 71 -9.56 9.00 -16.71
C GLU A 71 -9.95 7.57 -16.25
N GLY A 72 -10.08 6.63 -17.19
CA GLY A 72 -10.55 5.26 -16.93
C GLY A 72 -9.44 4.23 -16.65
N GLU A 73 -8.21 4.46 -17.12
CA GLU A 73 -7.05 3.57 -16.91
C GLU A 73 -6.37 3.81 -15.54
N SER A 74 -7.18 3.85 -14.49
CA SER A 74 -6.68 3.63 -13.15
C SER A 74 -6.68 2.12 -12.92
N PRO A 75 -5.58 1.48 -12.49
CA PRO A 75 -5.62 0.09 -12.08
C PRO A 75 -6.68 -0.06 -10.98
N GLN A 76 -7.85 -0.57 -11.35
CA GLN A 76 -8.86 -1.05 -10.43
C GLN A 76 -8.54 -2.51 -10.21
N GLU A 77 -7.48 -2.80 -9.46
CA GLU A 77 -7.20 -4.10 -8.84
C GLU A 77 -6.00 -4.00 -7.89
#